data_AF-A0A7G2DX81-F1
#
_entry.id   AF-A0A7G2DX81-F1
#
_cell.length_a   1.000
_cell.length_b   1.000
_cell.length_c   1.000
_cell.angle_alpha   90.00
_cell.angle_beta   90.00
_cell.angle_gamma   90.00
#
_symmetry.space_group_name_H-M   'P 1'
#
loop_
_entity.id
_entity.type
_entity.pdbx_description
1 polymer ?
#
loop_
_entity_poly.entity_id
_entity_poly.type
_entity_poly.pdbx_seq_one_letter_code
_entity_poly.pdbx_strand_id
1 'polypeptide(L)'
;MAHKVEAKGGKGGNQWDDSADHDNVTKILVRGGLQGIQYVKFDYVKSGQPQTGSIHGVSGRGITETIDIDPKNEHLVSVEGYYDEEKGVIQALKFKTNKKSSELIGFDDTGSKFLLQVNGKKIIGFHGYAETHLNSLGAYFTTAPPTKLDNQGGPGGQIWDDGPNYNGVKKISFSLSNNEIRQIRSLIIKTSKGRTSKTFGNPSARKFVLESNGSALIGFHGRGAGCLDAIGKLLAKGSELPSYNCYL
;
A
#
# COMPACT_ATOMS: atom_id res chain seq x y z
N MET A 1 -4.42 1.03 13.82
CA MET A 1 -5.57 0.10 13.83
C MET A 1 -5.87 -0.33 12.41
N ALA A 2 -6.10 -1.63 12.23
CA ALA A 2 -6.55 -2.16 10.95
C ALA A 2 -7.98 -1.68 10.64
N HIS A 3 -8.29 -1.50 9.37
CA HIS A 3 -9.60 -1.16 8.86
C HIS A 3 -10.21 -2.41 8.21
N LYS A 4 -11.31 -2.90 8.79
CA LYS A 4 -12.04 -4.07 8.29
C LYS A 4 -12.99 -3.62 7.18
N VAL A 5 -12.90 -4.25 6.02
CA VAL A 5 -13.90 -4.18 4.96
C VAL A 5 -14.73 -5.46 4.99
N GLU A 6 -16.05 -5.31 5.01
CA GLU A 6 -16.98 -6.43 5.09
C GLU A 6 -16.85 -7.39 3.91
N ALA A 7 -17.12 -8.68 4.20
CA ALA A 7 -17.01 -9.72 3.20
C ALA A 7 -18.07 -9.59 2.10
N LYS A 8 -17.69 -9.90 0.87
CA LYS A 8 -18.56 -9.93 -0.32
C LYS A 8 -18.76 -11.37 -0.76
N GLY A 9 -19.98 -11.71 -1.17
CA GLY A 9 -20.42 -13.08 -1.41
C GLY A 9 -21.46 -13.56 -0.40
N GLY A 10 -21.65 -14.87 -0.31
CA GLY A 10 -22.61 -15.51 0.61
C GLY A 10 -22.04 -15.76 2.01
N LYS A 11 -22.94 -15.98 2.97
CA LYS A 11 -22.61 -16.44 4.34
C LYS A 11 -22.76 -17.97 4.51
N GLY A 12 -22.68 -18.71 3.41
CA GLY A 12 -22.73 -20.17 3.42
C GLY A 12 -21.45 -20.78 3.99
N GLY A 13 -21.57 -21.95 4.61
CA GLY A 13 -20.43 -22.64 5.23
C GLY A 13 -20.01 -22.04 6.58
N ASN A 14 -18.74 -22.21 6.94
CA ASN A 14 -18.19 -21.78 8.22
C ASN A 14 -17.51 -20.42 8.09
N GLN A 15 -17.70 -19.56 9.09
CA GLN A 15 -16.96 -18.31 9.19
C GLN A 15 -15.48 -18.59 9.48
N TRP A 16 -14.59 -17.82 8.85
CA TRP A 16 -13.15 -17.85 9.08
C TRP A 16 -12.59 -16.43 9.14
N ASP A 17 -11.48 -16.26 9.86
CA ASP A 17 -10.81 -14.97 10.06
C ASP A 17 -9.32 -15.23 10.32
N ASP A 18 -8.47 -14.78 9.39
CA ASP A 18 -7.01 -14.90 9.53
C ASP A 18 -6.41 -13.80 10.41
N SER A 19 -7.23 -12.96 11.05
CA SER A 19 -6.87 -11.82 11.89
C SER A 19 -6.31 -10.60 11.15
N ALA A 20 -6.23 -9.49 11.89
CA ALA A 20 -5.89 -8.17 11.39
C ALA A 20 -4.52 -7.66 11.88
N ASP A 21 -3.68 -8.54 12.44
CA ASP A 21 -2.43 -8.19 13.13
C ASP A 21 -1.16 -8.59 12.36
N HIS A 22 -1.31 -8.97 11.10
CA HIS A 22 -0.21 -9.24 10.19
C HIS A 22 0.41 -7.95 9.63
N ASP A 23 1.69 -8.03 9.25
CA ASP A 23 2.43 -6.95 8.62
C ASP A 23 2.19 -6.92 7.11
N ASN A 24 2.12 -8.08 6.43
CA ASN A 24 1.97 -8.18 4.98
C ASN A 24 1.48 -9.58 4.56
N VAL A 25 0.93 -9.67 3.35
CA VAL A 25 0.67 -10.94 2.64
C VAL A 25 1.88 -11.25 1.76
N THR A 26 2.39 -12.49 1.81
CA THR A 26 3.58 -12.92 1.05
C THR A 26 3.27 -13.93 -0.03
N LYS A 27 2.22 -14.73 0.14
CA LYS A 27 1.82 -15.71 -0.84
C LYS A 27 0.32 -15.86 -0.84
N ILE A 28 -0.24 -16.05 -2.03
CA ILE A 28 -1.65 -16.34 -2.25
C ILE A 28 -1.76 -17.61 -3.07
N LEU A 29 -2.50 -18.58 -2.57
CA LEU A 29 -2.86 -19.78 -3.31
C LEU A 29 -4.35 -19.71 -3.57
N VAL A 30 -4.74 -19.84 -4.83
CA VAL A 30 -6.13 -19.85 -5.25
C VAL A 30 -6.37 -21.07 -6.10
N ARG A 31 -7.48 -21.75 -5.83
CA ARG A 31 -7.89 -22.88 -6.64
C ARG A 31 -9.29 -22.69 -7.17
N GLY A 32 -9.40 -22.67 -8.50
CA GLY A 32 -10.67 -22.78 -9.19
C GLY A 32 -11.19 -24.21 -9.24
N GLY A 33 -12.51 -24.36 -9.28
CA GLY A 33 -13.23 -25.59 -9.58
C GLY A 33 -14.44 -25.30 -10.47
N LEU A 34 -15.21 -26.34 -10.79
CA LEU A 34 -16.32 -26.26 -11.74
C LEU A 34 -17.48 -25.35 -11.29
N GLN A 35 -17.58 -25.04 -9.99
CA GLN A 35 -18.68 -24.28 -9.40
C GLN A 35 -18.20 -22.98 -8.74
N GLY A 36 -16.95 -22.58 -9.01
CA GLY A 36 -16.31 -21.39 -8.45
C GLY A 36 -14.98 -21.71 -7.77
N ILE A 37 -14.48 -20.78 -6.96
CA ILE A 37 -13.26 -20.92 -6.18
C ILE A 37 -13.48 -21.95 -5.06
N GLN A 38 -12.69 -23.03 -5.09
CA GLN A 38 -12.77 -24.12 -4.11
C GLN A 38 -12.08 -23.75 -2.81
N TYR A 39 -10.89 -23.16 -2.88
CA TYR A 39 -10.21 -22.66 -1.70
C TYR A 39 -9.29 -21.48 -2.01
N VAL A 40 -9.02 -20.71 -0.95
CA VAL A 40 -7.90 -19.76 -0.87
C VAL A 40 -7.03 -20.07 0.34
N LYS A 41 -5.75 -19.74 0.22
CA LYS A 41 -4.81 -19.74 1.34
C LYS A 41 -3.87 -18.55 1.19
N PHE A 42 -3.52 -17.95 2.32
CA PHE A 42 -2.63 -16.82 2.38
C PHE A 42 -1.47 -17.11 3.33
N ASP A 43 -0.24 -16.89 2.90
CA ASP A 43 0.90 -16.81 3.82
C ASP A 43 1.17 -15.34 4.13
N TYR A 44 1.64 -15.08 5.34
CA TYR A 44 1.79 -13.75 5.91
C TYR A 44 3.19 -13.51 6.48
N VAL A 45 3.45 -12.26 6.84
CA VAL A 45 4.47 -11.88 7.80
C VAL A 45 3.77 -11.29 9.02
N LYS A 46 4.19 -11.71 10.23
CA LYS A 46 3.69 -11.19 11.50
C LYS A 46 4.86 -10.88 12.42
N SER A 47 4.95 -9.65 12.89
CA SER A 47 6.10 -9.18 13.70
C SER A 47 7.45 -9.50 13.03
N GLY A 48 7.51 -9.35 11.71
CA GLY A 48 8.71 -9.65 10.90
C GLY A 48 8.97 -11.14 10.64
N GLN A 49 8.15 -12.07 11.17
CA GLN A 49 8.33 -13.51 10.99
C GLN A 49 7.34 -14.11 9.97
N PRO A 50 7.76 -15.04 9.10
CA PRO A 50 6.85 -15.74 8.19
C PRO A 50 5.79 -16.53 8.95
N GLN A 51 4.55 -16.50 8.48
CA GLN A 51 3.42 -17.27 9.01
C GLN A 51 2.70 -17.97 7.88
N THR A 52 2.48 -19.28 8.03
CA THR A 52 1.71 -20.08 7.08
C THR A 52 0.24 -20.01 7.45
N GLY A 53 -0.62 -19.56 6.54
CA GLY A 53 -2.05 -19.52 6.81
C GLY A 53 -2.77 -20.85 6.59
N SER A 54 -4.03 -20.86 7.00
CA SER A 54 -4.96 -21.98 6.83
C SER A 54 -5.53 -22.00 5.41
N ILE A 55 -6.02 -23.18 5.00
CA ILE A 55 -6.83 -23.32 3.79
C ILE A 55 -8.27 -22.99 4.15
N HIS A 56 -8.90 -22.09 3.40
CA HIS A 56 -10.31 -21.74 3.54
C HIS A 56 -11.08 -22.28 2.34
N GLY A 57 -11.83 -23.36 2.56
CA GLY A 57 -12.44 -24.18 1.52
C GLY A 57 -11.91 -25.62 1.53
N VAL A 58 -12.07 -26.36 0.43
CA VAL A 58 -11.58 -27.75 0.33
C VAL A 58 -10.40 -27.86 -0.64
N SER A 59 -9.34 -28.52 -0.19
CA SER A 59 -8.23 -28.96 -1.03
C SER A 59 -8.51 -30.36 -1.60
N GLY A 60 -8.30 -30.57 -2.91
CA GLY A 60 -8.60 -31.83 -3.61
C GLY A 60 -7.70 -32.08 -4.84
N ARG A 61 -8.22 -32.62 -5.95
CA ARG A 61 -7.50 -32.71 -7.25
C ARG A 61 -7.78 -31.52 -8.17
N GLY A 62 -6.76 -30.82 -8.67
CA GLY A 62 -6.94 -29.64 -9.54
C GLY A 62 -5.68 -28.76 -9.59
N ILE A 63 -5.70 -27.74 -10.45
CA ILE A 63 -4.59 -26.77 -10.59
C ILE A 63 -4.77 -25.66 -9.55
N THR A 64 -3.70 -25.36 -8.82
CA THR A 64 -3.65 -24.25 -7.87
C THR A 64 -2.75 -23.18 -8.43
N GLU A 65 -3.29 -21.98 -8.57
CA GLU A 65 -2.52 -20.79 -8.95
C GLU A 65 -1.84 -20.21 -7.72
N THR A 66 -0.58 -19.85 -7.87
CA THR A 66 0.23 -19.28 -6.79
C THR A 66 0.72 -17.89 -7.18
N ILE A 67 0.53 -16.94 -6.28
CA ILE A 67 1.00 -15.56 -6.44
C ILE A 67 1.97 -15.26 -5.29
N ASP A 68 3.24 -15.11 -5.63
CA ASP A 68 4.27 -14.66 -4.69
C ASP A 68 4.37 -13.13 -4.67
N ILE A 69 4.46 -12.58 -3.46
CA ILE A 69 4.57 -11.15 -3.16
C ILE A 69 5.87 -10.95 -2.37
N ASP A 70 6.80 -10.16 -2.91
CA ASP A 70 8.05 -9.84 -2.21
C ASP A 70 7.78 -8.95 -0.98
N PRO A 71 7.94 -9.44 0.26
CA PRO A 71 7.61 -8.66 1.45
C PRO A 71 8.48 -7.41 1.63
N LYS A 72 9.61 -7.27 0.93
CA LYS A 72 10.53 -6.14 1.09
C LYS A 72 10.01 -4.85 0.45
N ASN A 73 9.30 -4.95 -0.67
CA ASN A 73 8.91 -3.79 -1.47
C ASN A 73 7.60 -3.99 -2.26
N GLU A 74 6.95 -5.15 -2.11
CA GLU A 74 5.67 -5.47 -2.70
C GLU A 74 4.63 -5.70 -1.60
N HIS A 75 3.41 -5.25 -1.83
CA HIS A 75 2.29 -5.45 -0.94
C HIS A 75 1.00 -5.50 -1.74
N LEU A 76 0.04 -6.26 -1.22
CA LEU A 76 -1.26 -6.39 -1.83
C LEU A 76 -2.08 -5.10 -1.62
N VAL A 77 -2.66 -4.59 -2.71
CA VAL A 77 -3.38 -3.31 -2.73
C VAL A 77 -4.89 -3.53 -2.86
N SER A 78 -5.29 -4.46 -3.73
CA SER A 78 -6.71 -4.75 -3.94
C SER A 78 -6.95 -6.18 -4.37
N VAL A 79 -8.19 -6.63 -4.13
CA VAL A 79 -8.74 -7.85 -4.72
C VAL A 79 -10.01 -7.47 -5.47
N GLU A 80 -10.03 -7.73 -6.76
CA GLU A 80 -11.24 -7.72 -7.56
C GLU A 80 -11.79 -9.14 -7.59
N GLY A 81 -13.11 -9.30 -7.49
CA GLY A 81 -13.72 -10.62 -7.56
C GLY A 81 -15.14 -10.59 -8.09
N TYR A 82 -15.64 -11.78 -8.37
CA TYR A 82 -16.97 -12.05 -8.89
C TYR A 82 -17.62 -13.15 -8.05
N TYR A 83 -18.91 -13.06 -7.79
CA TYR A 83 -19.64 -14.09 -7.07
C TYR A 83 -21.01 -14.36 -7.71
N ASP A 84 -21.45 -15.61 -7.63
CA ASP A 84 -22.81 -16.03 -7.99
C ASP A 84 -23.76 -15.53 -6.90
N GLU A 85 -24.73 -14.67 -7.23
CA GLU A 85 -25.64 -14.10 -6.23
C GLU A 85 -26.62 -15.13 -5.65
N GLU A 86 -27.02 -16.13 -6.44
CA GLU A 86 -27.98 -17.15 -6.01
C GLU A 86 -27.32 -18.13 -5.04
N LYS A 87 -26.12 -18.60 -5.37
CA LYS A 87 -25.36 -19.56 -4.54
C LYS A 87 -24.50 -18.88 -3.48
N GLY A 88 -24.18 -17.60 -3.67
CA GLY A 88 -23.27 -16.86 -2.81
C GLY A 88 -21.86 -17.46 -2.81
N VAL A 89 -21.38 -17.95 -3.96
CA VAL A 89 -20.04 -18.58 -4.12
C VAL A 89 -19.15 -17.68 -4.96
N ILE A 90 -17.93 -17.43 -4.51
CA ILE A 90 -16.92 -16.68 -5.27
C ILE A 90 -16.55 -17.47 -6.53
N GLN A 91 -16.68 -16.84 -7.69
CA GLN A 91 -16.45 -17.45 -9.00
C GLN A 91 -15.04 -17.19 -9.50
N ALA A 92 -14.58 -15.94 -9.37
CA ALA A 92 -13.27 -15.52 -9.84
C ALA A 92 -12.63 -14.44 -8.96
N LEU A 93 -11.30 -14.39 -8.94
CA LEU A 93 -10.47 -13.45 -8.17
C LEU A 93 -9.30 -12.94 -9.00
N LYS A 94 -9.03 -11.64 -8.89
CA LYS A 94 -7.86 -10.98 -9.45
C LYS A 94 -7.18 -10.14 -8.38
N PHE A 95 -5.89 -10.38 -8.18
CA PHE A 95 -5.10 -9.73 -7.14
C PHE A 95 -4.23 -8.66 -7.76
N LYS A 96 -4.17 -7.50 -7.11
CA LYS A 96 -3.31 -6.40 -7.54
C LYS A 96 -2.41 -5.96 -6.40
N THR A 97 -1.11 -5.94 -6.68
CA THR A 97 -0.09 -5.38 -5.80
C THR A 97 0.25 -3.96 -6.24
N ASN A 98 1.11 -3.29 -5.47
CA ASN A 98 1.70 -2.01 -5.89
C ASN A 98 2.64 -2.12 -7.11
N LYS A 99 2.95 -3.34 -7.57
CA LYS A 99 3.88 -3.60 -8.69
C LYS A 99 3.23 -4.27 -9.90
N LYS A 100 2.33 -5.23 -9.68
CA LYS A 100 1.76 -6.09 -10.72
C LYS A 100 0.30 -6.42 -10.43
N SER A 101 -0.38 -6.97 -11.42
CA SER A 101 -1.69 -7.61 -11.25
C SER A 101 -1.58 -9.06 -11.71
N SER A 102 -2.26 -9.97 -11.04
CA SER A 102 -2.43 -11.33 -11.52
C SER A 102 -3.38 -11.36 -12.72
N GLU A 103 -3.40 -12.48 -13.44
CA GLU A 103 -4.55 -12.83 -14.27
C GLU A 103 -5.78 -13.07 -13.39
N LEU A 104 -6.96 -13.09 -14.02
CA LEU A 104 -8.21 -13.48 -13.36
C LEU A 104 -8.18 -15.00 -13.15
N ILE A 105 -8.29 -15.45 -11.90
CA ILE A 105 -8.26 -16.86 -11.51
C ILE A 105 -9.69 -17.29 -11.20
N GLY A 106 -10.15 -18.38 -11.81
CA GLY A 106 -11.52 -18.89 -11.66
C GLY A 106 -12.23 -19.00 -12.99
N PHE A 107 -13.54 -19.24 -12.93
CA PHE A 107 -14.41 -19.28 -14.10
C PHE A 107 -15.45 -18.20 -13.94
N ASP A 108 -15.78 -17.54 -15.05
CA ASP A 108 -16.96 -16.70 -15.18
C ASP A 108 -16.87 -15.27 -14.60
N ASP A 109 -17.01 -14.26 -15.47
CA ASP A 109 -17.19 -12.85 -15.13
C ASP A 109 -18.66 -12.41 -15.16
N THR A 110 -19.60 -13.35 -15.33
CA THR A 110 -21.06 -13.07 -15.39
C THR A 110 -21.71 -12.91 -14.02
N GLY A 111 -20.98 -13.18 -12.93
CA GLY A 111 -21.44 -12.95 -11.56
C GLY A 111 -21.34 -11.47 -11.13
N SER A 112 -21.82 -11.18 -9.92
CA SER A 112 -21.75 -9.83 -9.36
C SER A 112 -20.32 -9.47 -8.98
N LYS A 113 -19.83 -8.37 -9.56
CA LYS A 113 -18.48 -7.86 -9.34
C LYS A 113 -18.37 -7.16 -7.98
N PHE A 114 -17.26 -7.37 -7.29
CA PHE A 114 -16.87 -6.62 -6.11
C PHE A 114 -15.40 -6.22 -6.14
N LEU A 115 -15.06 -5.20 -5.34
CA LEU A 115 -13.71 -4.71 -5.17
C LEU A 115 -13.42 -4.50 -3.68
N LEU A 116 -12.41 -5.20 -3.18
CA LEU A 116 -11.81 -4.94 -1.87
C LEU A 116 -10.62 -4.03 -2.07
N GLN A 117 -10.81 -2.73 -1.83
CA GLN A 117 -9.76 -1.72 -1.92
C GLN A 117 -10.05 -0.57 -0.98
N VAL A 118 -9.00 -0.05 -0.32
CA VAL A 118 -9.07 1.21 0.43
C VAL A 118 -7.90 2.09 -0.01
N ASN A 119 -8.21 3.33 -0.41
CA ASN A 119 -7.21 4.27 -0.90
C ASN A 119 -6.11 4.52 0.15
N GLY A 120 -4.84 4.49 -0.27
CA GLY A 120 -3.68 4.68 0.61
C GLY A 120 -3.38 3.54 1.56
N LYS A 121 -4.07 2.40 1.42
CA LYS A 121 -3.90 1.24 2.30
C LYS A 121 -3.48 0.00 1.53
N LYS A 122 -2.84 -0.92 2.26
CA LYS A 122 -2.52 -2.28 1.81
C LYS A 122 -3.38 -3.29 2.57
N ILE A 123 -3.59 -4.45 1.97
CA ILE A 123 -4.25 -5.58 2.60
C ILE A 123 -3.22 -6.33 3.46
N ILE A 124 -3.62 -6.68 4.68
CA ILE A 124 -2.80 -7.42 5.65
C ILE A 124 -3.46 -8.71 6.14
N GLY A 125 -4.76 -8.86 5.98
CA GLY A 125 -5.48 -10.05 6.45
C GLY A 125 -6.77 -10.24 5.70
N PHE A 126 -7.35 -11.42 5.84
CA PHE A 126 -8.60 -11.79 5.19
C PHE A 126 -9.56 -12.43 6.19
N HIS A 127 -10.85 -12.36 5.89
CA HIS A 127 -11.91 -13.04 6.62
C HIS A 127 -13.03 -13.38 5.63
N GLY A 128 -13.93 -14.28 6.01
CA GLY A 128 -15.04 -14.64 5.13
C GLY A 128 -15.78 -15.88 5.60
N TYR A 129 -16.41 -16.54 4.64
CA TYR A 129 -17.11 -17.80 4.83
C TYR A 129 -16.68 -18.82 3.78
N ALA A 130 -16.50 -20.06 4.20
CA ALA A 130 -16.14 -21.16 3.31
C ALA A 130 -16.57 -22.52 3.88
N GLU A 131 -16.85 -23.46 2.98
CA GLU A 131 -16.99 -24.89 3.31
C GLU A 131 -16.41 -25.70 2.15
N THR A 132 -17.25 -26.15 1.21
CA THR A 132 -16.79 -26.86 0.00
C THR A 132 -16.20 -25.93 -1.05
N HIS A 133 -16.60 -24.65 -1.01
CA HIS A 133 -16.14 -23.56 -1.84
C HIS A 133 -15.92 -22.31 -0.99
N LEU A 134 -15.27 -21.32 -1.56
CA LEU A 134 -15.19 -19.98 -0.98
C LEU A 134 -16.51 -19.25 -1.20
N ASN A 135 -17.25 -18.99 -0.13
CA ASN A 135 -18.54 -18.31 -0.21
C ASN A 135 -18.39 -16.79 -0.18
N SER A 136 -17.48 -16.27 0.65
CA SER A 136 -17.22 -14.84 0.67
C SER A 136 -15.80 -14.50 1.06
N LEU A 137 -15.39 -13.29 0.68
CA LEU A 137 -14.08 -12.73 0.97
C LEU A 137 -14.22 -11.28 1.42
N GLY A 138 -13.66 -10.98 2.59
CA GLY A 138 -13.45 -9.65 3.14
C GLY A 138 -11.97 -9.48 3.49
N ALA A 139 -11.56 -8.24 3.79
CA ALA A 139 -10.16 -7.93 3.99
C ALA A 139 -9.92 -6.92 5.11
N TYR A 140 -8.76 -7.05 5.74
CA TYR A 140 -8.20 -6.11 6.70
C TYR A 140 -7.14 -5.25 6.03
N PHE A 141 -7.25 -3.94 6.23
CA PHE A 141 -6.38 -2.94 5.61
C PHE A 141 -5.58 -2.18 6.66
N THR A 142 -4.33 -1.86 6.36
CA THR A 142 -3.52 -0.91 7.13
C THR A 142 -2.87 0.12 6.22
N THR A 143 -2.32 1.19 6.78
CA THR A 143 -1.61 2.22 6.02
C THR A 143 -0.51 1.58 5.17
N ALA A 144 -0.51 1.87 3.86
CA ALA A 144 0.54 1.38 2.98
C ALA A 144 1.87 2.07 3.33
N PRO A 145 3.02 1.38 3.12
CA PRO A 145 4.32 2.04 3.25
C PRO A 145 4.40 3.28 2.34
N PRO A 146 5.08 4.34 2.78
CA PRO A 146 5.21 5.54 1.98
C PRO A 146 6.15 5.25 0.82
N THR A 147 5.88 5.83 -0.35
CA THR A 147 6.88 5.86 -1.41
C THR A 147 7.96 6.85 -1.01
N LYS A 148 9.15 6.33 -0.71
CA LYS A 148 10.34 7.11 -0.35
C LYS A 148 11.12 7.42 -1.61
N LEU A 149 11.18 8.69 -2.00
CA LEU A 149 12.02 9.12 -3.13
C LEU A 149 13.43 9.48 -2.66
N ASP A 150 14.42 9.29 -3.53
CA ASP A 150 15.81 9.61 -3.22
C ASP A 150 15.97 11.06 -2.72
N ASN A 151 16.86 11.23 -1.76
CA ASN A 151 17.19 12.54 -1.24
C ASN A 151 18.15 13.27 -2.19
N GLN A 152 18.10 14.59 -2.14
CA GLN A 152 18.98 15.48 -2.85
C GLN A 152 19.81 16.25 -1.84
N GLY A 153 21.11 16.45 -2.12
CA GLY A 153 22.04 17.09 -1.20
C GLY A 153 23.35 16.32 -1.08
N GLY A 154 24.02 16.48 0.06
CA GLY A 154 25.31 15.86 0.37
C GLY A 154 25.21 14.64 1.28
N PRO A 155 26.31 13.86 1.41
CA PRO A 155 26.35 12.66 2.25
C PRO A 155 26.52 12.94 3.75
N GLY A 156 26.75 14.20 4.14
CA GLY A 156 26.97 14.63 5.52
C GLY A 156 25.73 14.48 6.41
N GLY A 157 25.91 14.63 7.72
CA GLY A 157 24.83 14.63 8.71
C GLY A 157 24.31 13.23 9.10
N GLN A 158 23.49 13.21 10.16
CA GLN A 158 22.79 11.99 10.61
C GLN A 158 21.51 11.78 9.79
N ILE A 159 21.15 10.52 9.56
CA ILE A 159 19.92 10.15 8.84
C ILE A 159 18.71 10.43 9.74
N TRP A 160 17.67 11.00 9.16
CA TRP A 160 16.36 11.15 9.79
C TRP A 160 15.24 10.80 8.79
N ASP A 161 14.11 10.33 9.32
CA ASP A 161 12.94 9.90 8.54
C ASP A 161 11.68 10.13 9.37
N ASP A 162 10.73 10.92 8.84
CA ASP A 162 9.45 11.16 9.50
C ASP A 162 8.60 9.87 9.61
N GLY A 163 8.83 8.89 8.74
CA GLY A 163 8.07 7.66 8.69
C GLY A 163 6.65 7.82 8.11
N PRO A 164 5.86 6.72 8.07
CA PRO A 164 4.59 6.67 7.33
C PRO A 164 3.38 7.26 8.04
N ASN A 165 3.49 7.64 9.31
CA ASN A 165 2.32 7.79 10.19
C ASN A 165 1.61 9.15 10.07
N TYR A 166 1.99 9.97 9.09
CA TYR A 166 1.45 11.31 8.90
C TYR A 166 0.45 11.37 7.75
N ASN A 167 -0.60 12.18 7.95
CA ASN A 167 -1.67 12.37 6.96
C ASN A 167 -1.56 13.74 6.27
N GLY A 168 -0.39 14.00 5.67
CA GLY A 168 -0.09 15.22 4.95
C GLY A 168 0.70 16.26 5.74
N VAL A 169 1.52 17.03 5.02
CA VAL A 169 2.30 18.14 5.59
C VAL A 169 1.46 19.43 5.61
N LYS A 170 1.15 19.94 6.82
CA LYS A 170 0.32 21.14 6.99
C LYS A 170 1.11 22.44 7.07
N LYS A 171 2.29 22.39 7.69
CA LYS A 171 3.16 23.56 7.92
C LYS A 171 4.61 23.10 7.81
N ILE A 172 5.43 23.91 7.14
CA ILE A 172 6.87 23.74 7.08
C ILE A 172 7.49 25.02 7.64
N SER A 173 8.41 24.87 8.61
CA SER A 173 9.10 25.99 9.25
C SER A 173 10.59 25.86 8.95
N PHE A 174 11.25 26.99 8.72
CA PHE A 174 12.67 27.04 8.38
C PHE A 174 13.41 27.90 9.39
N SER A 175 14.58 27.43 9.83
CA SER A 175 15.57 28.23 10.53
C SER A 175 16.79 28.40 9.63
N LEU A 176 17.29 29.63 9.51
CA LEU A 176 18.42 29.98 8.65
C LEU A 176 19.59 30.44 9.52
N SER A 177 20.80 30.02 9.19
CA SER A 177 21.88 29.99 10.19
C SER A 177 23.23 30.57 9.78
N ASN A 178 23.43 31.54 8.89
CA ASN A 178 24.74 32.12 8.45
C ASN A 178 26.01 31.22 8.27
N ASN A 179 25.96 29.91 8.46
CA ASN A 179 27.08 29.00 8.31
C ASN A 179 27.31 28.76 6.82
N GLU A 180 28.57 28.84 6.41
CA GLU A 180 29.02 28.69 5.03
C GLU A 180 29.00 27.22 4.55
N ILE A 181 29.00 26.26 5.48
CA ILE A 181 28.98 24.82 5.17
C ILE A 181 27.53 24.35 5.06
N ARG A 182 26.85 24.71 3.96
CA ARG A 182 25.51 24.22 3.63
C ARG A 182 25.52 23.43 2.35
N GLN A 183 25.07 22.17 2.42
CA GLN A 183 24.80 21.36 1.24
C GLN A 183 23.47 21.78 0.59
N ILE A 184 22.41 21.94 1.39
CA ILE A 184 21.17 22.60 0.94
C ILE A 184 21.20 24.07 1.36
N ARG A 185 21.33 24.96 0.37
CA ARG A 185 21.48 26.41 0.61
C ARG A 185 20.18 27.19 0.59
N SER A 186 19.22 26.74 -0.21
CA SER A 186 17.91 27.36 -0.31
C SER A 186 16.81 26.36 -0.65
N LEU A 187 15.57 26.67 -0.25
CA LEU A 187 14.37 25.92 -0.61
C LEU A 187 13.25 26.86 -1.03
N ILE A 188 12.44 26.42 -1.99
CA ILE A 188 11.18 27.04 -2.40
C ILE A 188 10.11 25.95 -2.34
N ILE A 189 8.95 26.22 -1.74
CA ILE A 189 7.85 25.26 -1.73
C ILE A 189 6.78 25.72 -2.71
N LYS A 190 6.44 24.86 -3.65
CA LYS A 190 5.25 25.03 -4.50
C LYS A 190 4.16 24.04 -4.09
N THR A 191 2.92 24.36 -4.43
CA THR A 191 1.76 23.49 -4.17
C THR A 191 0.93 23.34 -5.43
N SER A 192 0.13 22.27 -5.52
CA SER A 192 -0.81 22.01 -6.63
C SER A 192 -1.84 23.12 -6.83
N LYS A 193 -2.13 23.90 -5.80
CA LYS A 193 -3.04 25.07 -5.85
C LYS A 193 -2.36 26.34 -6.41
N GLY A 194 -1.22 26.21 -7.09
CA GLY A 194 -0.48 27.34 -7.68
C GLY A 194 0.27 28.24 -6.69
N ARG A 195 0.20 27.97 -5.38
CA ARG A 195 0.93 28.78 -4.39
C ARG A 195 2.42 28.45 -4.41
N THR A 196 3.26 29.48 -4.38
CA THR A 196 4.72 29.38 -4.27
C THR A 196 5.17 30.20 -3.05
N SER A 197 6.01 29.63 -2.20
CA SER A 197 6.59 30.36 -1.07
C SER A 197 7.65 31.36 -1.53
N LYS A 198 8.07 32.25 -0.64
CA LYS A 198 9.37 32.93 -0.80
C LYS A 198 10.51 31.91 -0.82
N THR A 199 11.65 32.31 -1.35
CA THR A 199 12.90 31.56 -1.22
C THR A 199 13.38 31.63 0.23
N PHE A 200 13.61 30.49 0.86
CA PHE A 200 14.25 30.39 2.16
C PHE A 200 15.73 30.09 1.96
N GLY A 201 16.62 30.95 2.45
CA GLY A 201 18.07 30.81 2.24
C GLY A 201 18.58 31.47 0.96
N ASN A 202 19.85 31.23 0.64
CA ASN A 202 20.55 31.89 -0.47
C ASN A 202 20.84 30.86 -1.58
N PRO A 203 20.20 30.96 -2.75
CA PRO A 203 20.36 29.98 -3.81
C PRO A 203 21.79 29.95 -4.36
N SER A 204 22.21 28.77 -4.81
CA SER A 204 23.45 28.58 -5.58
C SER A 204 23.14 28.05 -6.98
N ALA A 205 24.17 27.82 -7.78
CA ALA A 205 24.03 27.40 -9.17
C ALA A 205 23.35 26.02 -9.34
N ARG A 206 23.58 25.08 -8.41
CA ARG A 206 23.00 23.73 -8.49
C ARG A 206 21.56 23.75 -7.97
N LYS A 207 20.63 23.32 -8.82
CA LYS A 207 19.21 23.15 -8.49
C LYS A 207 18.85 21.67 -8.48
N PHE A 208 17.90 21.32 -7.63
CA PHE A 208 17.25 20.01 -7.62
C PHE A 208 15.76 20.23 -7.47
N VAL A 209 14.95 19.28 -7.92
CA VAL A 209 13.49 19.32 -7.81
C VAL A 209 13.01 17.99 -7.30
N LEU A 210 12.17 17.99 -6.25
CA LEU A 210 11.51 16.79 -5.74
C LEU A 210 10.04 16.75 -6.15
N GLU A 211 9.73 16.61 -7.44
CA GLU A 211 8.35 16.63 -7.95
C GLU A 211 7.58 15.32 -7.76
N SER A 212 6.26 15.38 -7.58
CA SER A 212 5.38 14.20 -7.53
C SER A 212 4.08 14.50 -8.21
N ASN A 213 3.64 13.59 -9.07
CA ASN A 213 2.37 13.70 -9.77
C ASN A 213 1.36 12.74 -9.13
N GLY A 214 0.21 13.25 -8.71
CA GLY A 214 -0.91 12.44 -8.22
C GLY A 214 -0.69 11.72 -6.89
N SER A 215 0.33 12.11 -6.10
CA SER A 215 0.58 11.58 -4.75
C SER A 215 0.66 12.70 -3.74
N ALA A 216 0.17 12.46 -2.53
CA ALA A 216 0.23 13.43 -1.45
C ALA A 216 1.57 13.37 -0.72
N LEU A 217 2.15 14.53 -0.45
CA LEU A 217 3.32 14.67 0.42
C LEU A 217 2.90 14.44 1.87
N ILE A 218 3.40 13.39 2.49
CA ILE A 218 3.06 13.02 3.87
C ILE A 218 4.19 13.27 4.87
N GLY A 219 5.42 13.40 4.40
CA GLY A 219 6.56 13.71 5.26
C GLY A 219 7.84 13.86 4.44
N PHE A 220 8.94 14.01 5.16
CA PHE A 220 10.27 14.09 4.60
C PHE A 220 11.19 13.05 5.24
N HIS A 221 12.31 12.82 4.58
CA HIS A 221 13.45 12.13 5.16
C HIS A 221 14.70 12.82 4.65
N GLY A 222 15.84 12.55 5.24
CA GLY A 222 17.05 13.21 4.79
C GLY A 222 18.25 12.95 5.66
N ARG A 223 19.18 13.90 5.58
CA ARG A 223 20.35 13.95 6.45
C ARG A 223 20.51 15.35 7.00
N GLY A 224 20.92 15.44 8.26
CA GLY A 224 21.21 16.71 8.88
C GLY A 224 21.95 16.56 10.20
N ALA A 225 22.67 17.61 10.55
CA ALA A 225 23.24 17.82 11.88
C ALA A 225 23.03 19.30 12.25
N GLY A 226 24.11 20.09 12.31
CA GLY A 226 24.00 21.54 12.50
C GLY A 226 23.32 22.28 11.34
N CYS A 227 23.17 21.64 10.17
CA CYS A 227 22.40 22.14 9.04
C CYS A 227 21.73 20.98 8.28
N LEU A 228 20.87 21.32 7.31
CA LEU A 228 20.23 20.35 6.42
C LEU A 228 21.21 19.95 5.30
N ASP A 229 21.65 18.70 5.32
CA ASP A 229 22.62 18.16 4.38
C ASP A 229 21.95 17.57 3.13
N ALA A 230 20.85 16.83 3.33
CA ALA A 230 20.06 16.27 2.26
C ALA A 230 18.58 16.19 2.64
N ILE A 231 17.69 16.28 1.64
CA ILE A 231 16.26 16.14 1.82
C ILE A 231 15.66 15.30 0.71
N GLY A 232 14.81 14.37 1.08
CA GLY A 232 13.93 13.58 0.23
C GLY A 232 12.51 13.67 0.77
N LYS A 233 11.58 13.04 0.06
CA LYS A 233 10.16 13.11 0.43
C LYS A 233 9.51 11.75 0.53
N LEU A 234 8.48 11.70 1.37
CA LEU A 234 7.60 10.57 1.58
C LEU A 234 6.24 10.87 0.94
N LEU A 235 5.79 9.97 0.09
CA LEU A 235 4.54 10.12 -0.64
C LEU A 235 3.56 9.00 -0.28
N ALA A 236 2.29 9.36 -0.12
CA ALA A 236 1.18 8.40 -0.06
C ALA A 236 0.38 8.45 -1.37
N LYS A 237 0.02 7.27 -1.90
CA LYS A 237 -0.92 7.16 -3.03
C LYS A 237 -2.35 7.25 -2.49
N GLY A 238 -3.10 8.26 -2.90
CA GLY A 238 -4.53 8.40 -2.58
C GLY A 238 -5.12 9.69 -3.17
N SER A 239 -6.30 9.58 -3.80
CA SER A 239 -7.01 10.70 -4.45
C SER A 239 -7.65 11.69 -3.48
N GLU A 240 -7.76 11.34 -2.19
CA GLU A 240 -8.43 12.16 -1.16
C GLU A 240 -7.46 12.97 -0.29
N LEU A 241 -6.16 12.70 -0.39
CA LEU A 241 -5.17 13.54 0.27
C LEU A 241 -4.81 14.67 -0.67
N PRO A 242 -4.79 15.93 -0.19
CA PRO A 242 -4.39 17.05 -1.03
C PRO A 242 -3.05 16.72 -1.66
N SER A 243 -3.07 16.52 -2.98
CA SER A 243 -1.87 16.30 -3.77
C SER A 243 -1.06 17.58 -3.64
N TYR A 244 0.11 17.49 -3.03
CA TYR A 244 1.03 18.61 -2.96
C TYR A 244 2.17 18.28 -3.90
N ASN A 245 2.15 18.91 -5.07
CA ASN A 245 3.33 18.91 -5.92
C ASN A 245 4.36 19.81 -5.24
N CYS A 246 5.25 19.20 -4.47
CA CYS A 246 6.36 19.91 -3.86
C CYS A 246 7.43 20.12 -4.93
N TYR A 247 7.28 21.13 -5.79
CA TYR A 247 8.40 21.53 -6.63
C TYR A 247 9.36 22.30 -5.72
N LEU A 248 10.42 21.60 -5.28
CA LEU A 248 11.55 22.17 -4.52
C LEU A 248 12.57 22.81 -5.46
#